data_AF-A0A7C2WKW9-F1
#
_entry.id   AF-A0A7C2WKW9-F1
#
_cell.length_a   1.000
_cell.length_b   1.000
_cell.length_c   1.000
_cell.angle_alpha   90.00
_cell.angle_beta   90.00
_cell.angle_gamma   90.00
#
_symmetry.space_group_name_H-M   'P 1'
#
loop_
_entity.id
_entity.type
_entity.pdbx_description
1 polymer ?
#
loop_
_entity_poly.entity_id
_entity_poly.type
_entity_poly.pdbx_seq_one_letter_code
_entity_poly.pdbx_strand_id
1 'polypeptide(L)'
;MLSFVSHELRNPIGSAMLNAQLLLDGDCGELNAEQREVAELIAGNLRYLEEMTEGYLQLARIERGEFEAHPRIVRVLADIIDPVRRRLDGAARAKNMLIEVRIP
;
A
#
# COMPACT_ATOMS: atom_id res chain seq x y z
N MET A 1 14.02 -11.42 -15.63
CA MET A 1 14.09 -12.22 -14.38
C MET A 1 13.50 -11.51 -13.18
N LEU A 2 13.91 -10.28 -12.84
CA LEU A 2 13.30 -9.53 -11.73
C LEU A 2 11.78 -9.41 -11.84
N SER A 3 11.25 -9.00 -13.01
CA SER A 3 9.80 -8.94 -13.26
C SER A 3 9.09 -10.28 -13.02
N PHE A 4 9.72 -11.40 -13.41
CA PHE A 4 9.16 -12.74 -13.19
C PHE A 4 9.11 -13.08 -11.69
N VAL A 5 10.22 -12.85 -10.97
CA VAL A 5 10.27 -13.06 -9.51
C VAL A 5 9.28 -12.14 -8.79
N SER A 6 9.08 -10.90 -9.26
CA SER A 6 8.05 -10.00 -8.76
C SER A 6 6.66 -10.61 -8.85
N HIS A 7 6.32 -11.13 -10.03
CA HIS A 7 5.00 -11.68 -10.29
C HIS A 7 4.78 -12.93 -9.45
N GLU A 8 5.81 -13.76 -9.32
CA GLU A 8 5.76 -14.98 -8.50
C GLU A 8 5.67 -14.68 -7.00
N LEU A 9 6.15 -13.53 -6.52
CA LEU A 9 6.02 -13.08 -5.12
C LEU A 9 4.68 -12.37 -4.85
N ARG A 10 4.16 -11.60 -5.81
CA ARG A 10 2.86 -10.92 -5.66
C ARG A 10 1.71 -11.92 -5.52
N ASN A 11 1.74 -13.02 -6.28
CA ASN A 11 0.69 -14.04 -6.22
C ASN A 11 0.49 -14.66 -4.82
N PRO A 12 1.51 -15.21 -4.14
CA PRO A 12 1.36 -15.79 -2.81
C PRO A 12 1.05 -14.74 -1.75
N ILE A 13 1.60 -13.52 -1.84
CA ILE A 13 1.25 -12.42 -0.93
C ILE A 13 -0.23 -12.04 -1.10
N GLY A 14 -0.70 -11.88 -2.34
CA GLY A 14 -2.09 -11.56 -2.63
C GLY A 14 -3.06 -12.65 -2.19
N SER A 15 -2.72 -13.93 -2.42
CA SER A 15 -3.52 -15.06 -1.94
C SER A 15 -3.58 -15.11 -0.40
N ALA A 16 -2.45 -14.93 0.27
CA ALA A 16 -2.40 -14.86 1.73
C ALA A 16 -3.20 -13.67 2.29
N MET A 17 -3.15 -12.51 1.61
CA MET A 17 -3.92 -11.33 1.96
C MET A 17 -5.42 -11.59 1.86
N LEU A 18 -5.86 -12.19 0.75
CA LEU A 18 -7.25 -12.59 0.55
C LEU A 18 -7.72 -13.52 1.67
N ASN A 19 -6.93 -14.54 2.01
CA ASN A 19 -7.27 -15.47 3.09
C ASN A 19 -7.35 -14.78 4.45
N ALA A 20 -6.43 -13.85 4.75
CA ALA A 20 -6.49 -13.05 5.97
C ALA A 20 -7.74 -12.17 6.02
N GLN A 21 -8.14 -11.61 4.87
CA GLN A 21 -9.35 -10.79 4.78
C GLN A 21 -10.62 -11.62 4.96
N LEU A 22 -10.70 -12.81 4.35
CA LEU A 22 -11.83 -13.75 4.55
C LEU A 22 -12.02 -14.13 6.02
N LEU A 23 -10.92 -14.27 6.78
CA LEU A 23 -10.98 -14.49 8.22
C LEU A 23 -11.53 -13.26 8.95
N LEU A 24 -11.05 -12.06 8.62
CA LEU A 24 -11.43 -10.80 9.28
C LEU A 24 -12.88 -10.38 9.00
N ASP A 25 -13.38 -10.71 7.81
CA ASP A 25 -14.73 -10.42 7.33
C ASP A 25 -15.78 -11.41 7.88
N GLY A 26 -15.32 -12.52 8.48
CA GLY A 26 -16.20 -13.53 9.08
C GLY A 26 -16.71 -14.59 8.09
N ASP A 27 -16.22 -14.59 6.84
CA ASP A 27 -16.59 -15.57 5.81
C ASP A 27 -16.19 -17.01 6.18
N CYS A 28 -15.16 -17.12 7.03
CA CYS A 28 -14.69 -18.39 7.61
C CYS A 28 -15.27 -18.66 9.02
N GLY A 29 -16.26 -17.88 9.45
CA GLY A 29 -16.82 -17.88 10.81
C GLY A 29 -16.34 -16.71 11.66
N GLU A 30 -17.10 -16.40 12.71
CA GLU A 30 -16.77 -15.33 13.66
C GLU A 30 -15.49 -15.66 14.44
N LEU A 31 -14.52 -14.74 14.40
CA LEU A 31 -13.30 -14.83 15.19
C LEU A 31 -13.55 -14.32 16.61
N ASN A 32 -12.99 -15.01 17.60
CA ASN A 32 -12.87 -14.44 18.94
C ASN A 32 -11.85 -13.28 18.96
N ALA A 33 -11.77 -12.55 20.08
CA ALA A 33 -10.92 -11.36 20.18
C ALA A 33 -9.42 -11.63 19.89
N GLU A 34 -8.87 -12.71 20.43
CA GLU A 34 -7.46 -13.08 20.26
C GLU A 34 -7.18 -13.52 18.82
N GLN A 35 -8.09 -14.29 18.20
CA GLN A 35 -8.00 -14.68 16.80
C GLN A 35 -8.07 -13.48 15.85
N ARG A 36 -8.94 -12.51 16.15
CA ARG A 36 -9.07 -11.28 15.37
C ARG A 36 -7.78 -10.45 15.45
N GLU A 37 -7.21 -10.28 16.63
CA GLU A 37 -5.93 -9.58 16.81
C GLU A 37 -4.80 -10.23 15.99
N VAL A 38 -4.69 -11.56 16.06
CA VAL A 38 -3.69 -12.30 15.26
C VAL A 38 -3.94 -12.15 13.75
N ALA A 39 -5.20 -12.22 13.30
CA ALA A 39 -5.54 -12.04 11.89
C ALA A 39 -5.24 -10.61 11.39
N GLU A 40 -5.47 -9.59 12.22
CA GLU A 40 -5.13 -8.19 11.92
C GLU A 40 -3.60 -8.00 11.81
N LEU A 41 -2.83 -8.64 12.69
CA LEU A 41 -1.37 -8.65 12.62
C LEU A 41 -0.86 -9.34 11.35
N ILE A 42 -1.44 -10.49 10.97
CA ILE A 42 -1.11 -11.18 9.73
C ILE A 42 -1.38 -10.28 8.53
N ALA A 43 -2.57 -9.67 8.46
CA ALA A 43 -2.93 -8.76 7.37
C ALA A 43 -1.99 -7.53 7.32
N GLY A 44 -1.60 -6.99 8.49
CA GLY A 44 -0.62 -5.92 8.59
C GLY A 44 0.74 -6.30 8.03
N ASN A 45 1.26 -7.47 8.41
CA ASN A 45 2.54 -7.98 7.92
C ASN A 45 2.52 -8.25 6.41
N LEU A 46 1.42 -8.79 5.89
CA LEU A 46 1.26 -9.02 4.46
C LEU A 46 1.23 -7.72 3.66
N ARG A 47 0.57 -6.66 4.16
CA ARG A 47 0.58 -5.32 3.54
C ARG A 47 2.00 -4.76 3.50
N TYR A 48 2.72 -4.88 4.61
CA TYR A 48 4.11 -4.44 4.68
C TYR A 48 5.01 -5.19 3.69
N LEU A 49 4.86 -6.52 3.56
CA LEU A 49 5.61 -7.31 2.58
C LEU A 49 5.28 -6.94 1.13
N GLU A 50 4.01 -6.64 0.83
CA GLU A 50 3.58 -6.14 -0.46
C GLU A 50 4.26 -4.81 -0.80
N GLU A 51 4.23 -3.84 0.12
CA GLU A 51 4.87 -2.53 -0.04
C GLU A 51 6.38 -2.65 -0.23
N MET A 52 7.06 -3.50 0.55
CA MET A 52 8.50 -3.75 0.44
C MET A 52 8.86 -4.39 -0.91
N THR A 53 8.06 -5.36 -1.35
CA THR A 53 8.26 -6.02 -2.65
C THR A 53 8.09 -5.00 -3.77
N GLU A 54 7.03 -4.19 -3.76
CA GLU A 54 6.82 -3.15 -4.75
C GLU A 54 7.97 -2.14 -4.78
N GLY A 55 8.40 -1.65 -3.61
CA GLY A 55 9.50 -0.69 -3.49
C GLY A 55 10.83 -1.24 -4.03
N TYR A 56 11.17 -2.49 -3.71
CA TYR A 56 12.38 -3.13 -4.23
C TYR A 56 12.37 -3.23 -5.76
N LEU A 57 11.22 -3.53 -6.35
CA LEU A 57 11.10 -3.68 -7.80
C LEU A 57 11.17 -2.35 -8.54
N GLN A 58 10.58 -1.30 -7.97
CA GLN A 58 10.73 0.05 -8.50
C GLN A 58 12.20 0.48 -8.46
N LEU A 59 12.89 0.27 -7.34
CA LEU A 59 14.33 0.56 -7.23
C LEU A 59 15.15 -0.21 -8.27
N ALA A 60 14.91 -1.51 -8.41
CA ALA A 60 15.63 -2.33 -9.38
C ALA A 60 15.34 -1.96 -10.85
N ARG A 61 14.19 -1.37 -11.16
CA ARG A 61 13.90 -0.80 -12.50
C ARG A 61 14.67 0.50 -12.71
N ILE A 62 14.72 1.37 -11.70
CA ILE A 62 15.47 2.63 -11.74
C ILE A 62 16.97 2.36 -11.97
N GLU A 63 17.57 1.45 -11.20
CA GLU A 63 19.01 1.13 -11.30
C GLU A 63 19.41 0.56 -12.67
N ARG A 64 18.49 -0.12 -13.36
CA ARG A 64 18.72 -0.68 -14.70
C ARG A 64 18.34 0.26 -15.83
N GLY A 65 17.88 1.47 -15.52
CA GLY A 65 17.39 2.42 -16.52
C GLY A 65 16.09 1.98 -17.21
N GLU A 66 15.37 1.00 -16.65
CA GLU A 66 14.09 0.48 -17.16
C GLU A 66 12.90 1.31 -16.65
N PHE A 67 13.14 2.32 -15.82
CA PHE A 67 12.09 3.23 -15.35
C PHE A 67 11.76 4.27 -16.43
N GLU A 68 10.64 4.07 -17.12
CA GLU A 68 10.14 5.02 -18.11
C GLU A 68 9.20 6.03 -17.45
N ALA A 69 9.57 7.30 -17.50
CA ALA A 69 8.64 8.38 -17.18
C ALA A 69 7.67 8.55 -18.36
N HIS A 70 6.38 8.69 -18.06
CA HIS A 70 5.36 9.06 -19.04
C HIS A 70 4.80 10.44 -18.70
N PRO A 71 5.45 11.53 -19.18
CA PRO A 71 4.99 12.89 -18.92
C PRO A 71 3.58 13.10 -19.48
N ARG A 72 2.72 13.71 -18.69
CA ARG A 72 1.37 14.11 -19.10
C ARG A 72 0.97 15.41 -18.42
N ILE A 73 0.07 16.15 -19.06
CA ILE A 73 -0.55 17.32 -18.43
C ILE A 73 -1.40 16.83 -17.25
N VAL A 74 -1.18 17.40 -16.07
CA VAL A 74 -1.93 17.10 -14.85
C VAL A 74 -2.39 18.39 -14.19
N ARG A 75 -3.51 18.35 -13.49
CA ARG A 75 -3.98 19.43 -12.63
C ARG A 75 -3.33 19.23 -11.27
N VAL A 76 -2.20 19.89 -11.02
CA VAL A 76 -1.35 19.67 -9.83
C VAL A 76 -2.16 19.61 -8.53
N LEU A 77 -3.07 20.57 -8.30
CA LEU A 77 -3.89 20.60 -7.09
C LEU A 77 -4.80 19.35 -6.96
N ALA A 78 -5.66 19.13 -7.95
CA ALA A 78 -6.69 18.09 -7.89
C ALA A 78 -6.13 16.66 -8.05
N ASP A 79 -5.13 16.49 -8.93
CA ASP A 79 -4.65 15.17 -9.33
C ASP A 79 -3.49 14.67 -8.43
N ILE A 80 -2.76 15.58 -7.77
CA ILE A 80 -1.57 15.24 -6.96
C ILE A 80 -1.74 15.67 -5.50
N ILE A 81 -2.02 16.95 -5.24
CA ILE A 81 -1.98 17.50 -3.87
C ILE A 81 -3.17 17.04 -3.03
N ASP A 82 -4.40 17.12 -3.54
CA ASP A 82 -5.60 16.72 -2.79
C ASP A 82 -5.63 15.23 -2.39
N PRO A 83 -5.23 14.27 -3.25
CA PRO A 83 -5.06 12.87 -2.84
C PRO A 83 -4.05 12.69 -1.71
N VAL A 84 -2.90 13.36 -1.80
CA VAL A 84 -1.84 13.28 -0.77
C VAL A 84 -2.33 13.87 0.55
N ARG A 85 -2.99 15.03 0.53
CA ARG A 85 -3.58 15.65 1.73
C ARG A 85 -4.58 14.71 2.40
N ARG A 86 -5.54 14.16 1.63
CA ARG A 86 -6.52 13.20 2.15
C ARG A 86 -5.88 11.99 2.83
N ARG A 87 -4.80 11.46 2.26
CA ARG A 87 -4.05 10.34 2.86
C ARG A 87 -3.39 10.73 4.19
N LEU A 88 -2.92 11.97 4.30
CA LEU A 88 -2.21 12.47 5.48
C LEU A 88 -3.14 13.03 6.57
N ASP A 89 -4.39 13.39 6.23
CA ASP A 89 -5.34 14.03 7.17
C ASP A 89 -5.54 13.22 8.45
N GLY A 90 -5.64 11.89 8.36
CA GLY A 90 -5.79 11.02 9.53
C GLY A 90 -4.58 11.11 10.48
N ALA A 91 -3.37 10.99 9.92
CA ALA A 91 -2.13 11.08 10.70
C ALA A 91 -1.89 12.49 11.26
N ALA A 92 -2.24 13.54 10.50
CA ALA A 92 -2.13 14.92 10.94
C ALA A 92 -3.08 15.21 12.11
N ARG A 93 -4.35 14.80 12.02
CA ARG A 93 -5.33 14.94 13.11
C ARG A 93 -4.90 14.19 14.37
N ALA A 94 -4.42 12.96 14.24
CA ALA A 94 -3.91 12.19 15.38
C ALA A 94 -2.75 12.87 16.11
N LYS A 95 -2.01 13.76 15.42
CA LYS A 95 -0.88 14.51 15.96
C LYS A 95 -1.16 16.01 16.17
N ASN A 96 -2.42 16.45 16.06
CA ASN A 96 -2.81 17.86 16.12
C ASN A 96 -2.01 18.78 15.18
N MET A 97 -1.70 18.29 13.97
CA MET A 97 -0.97 19.01 12.95
C MET A 97 -1.94 19.57 11.89
N LEU A 98 -1.60 20.75 11.34
CA LEU A 98 -2.29 21.35 10.20
C LEU A 98 -1.45 21.16 8.94
N ILE A 99 -2.11 20.79 7.84
CA ILE A 99 -1.49 20.70 6.51
C ILE A 99 -1.90 21.94 5.72
N GLU A 100 -0.94 22.81 5.43
CA GLU A 100 -1.15 23.98 4.59
C GLU A 100 -0.66 23.71 3.17
N VAL A 101 -1.49 24.04 2.18
CA VAL A 101 -1.16 23.92 0.76
C VAL A 101 -0.98 25.33 0.19
N ARG A 102 0.23 25.64 -0.28
CA ARG A 102 0.56 26.89 -0.98
C ARG A 102 1.05 26.55 -2.38
N ILE A 103 0.25 26.87 -3.38
CA ILE A 103 0.60 26.72 -4.80
C ILE A 103 0.47 28.11 -5.44
N PRO A 104 1.45 28.56 -6.25
CA PRO A 104 1.38 29.83 -6.98
C PRO A 104 0.14 29.94 -7.89
#